data_AF-A0AAV8YQV5-F1
#
_entry.id   AF-A0AAV8YQV5-F1
#
_cell.length_a   1.000
_cell.length_b   1.000
_cell.length_c   1.000
_cell.angle_alpha   90.00
_cell.angle_beta   90.00
_cell.angle_gamma   90.00
#
_symmetry.space_group_name_H-M   'P 1'
#
loop_
_entity.id
_entity.type
_entity.pdbx_description
1 polymer ?
#
loop_
_entity_poly.entity_id
_entity_poly.type
_entity_poly.pdbx_seq_one_letter_code
_entity_poly.pdbx_strand_id
1 'polypeptide(L)'
;MHKITILQMIGYGDRTRTQTEVVRLFQEKISGFRRYLKFRERGHVRQLKKNPPNKLSDDQKLDVMPMLEENPHTSSRQTASALNISHSSNLRVLTENQMHPYKLVPTNELAEDDFDRRILFCEQMMQMIDDNTLQIENVLISDESTFTLHGHVNRQNCRY
;
A
#
# COMPACT_ATOMS: atom_id res chain seq x y z
N MET A 1 37.41 -2.31 2.28
CA MET A 1 38.29 -1.91 1.16
C MET A 1 39.62 -2.67 1.13
N HIS A 2 40.25 -3.01 2.25
CA HIS A 2 41.59 -3.63 2.28
C HIS A 2 41.79 -4.94 1.52
N LYS A 3 40.77 -5.80 1.39
CA LYS A 3 40.93 -7.09 0.71
C LYS A 3 41.24 -6.92 -0.78
N ILE A 4 40.56 -6.03 -1.51
CA ILE A 4 40.77 -5.85 -2.97
C ILE A 4 42.17 -5.28 -3.27
N THR A 5 42.65 -4.36 -2.43
CA THR A 5 43.99 -3.80 -2.54
C THR A 5 45.07 -4.87 -2.32
N ILE A 6 44.87 -5.76 -1.34
CA ILE A 6 45.77 -6.92 -1.11
C ILE A 6 45.78 -7.88 -2.32
N LEU A 7 44.64 -8.07 -2.99
CA LEU A 7 44.55 -8.92 -4.21
C LEU A 7 45.28 -8.29 -5.41
N GLN A 8 45.20 -6.96 -5.55
CA GLN A 8 45.99 -6.23 -6.55
C GLN A 8 47.48 -6.29 -6.22
N MET A 9 47.88 -6.18 -4.95
CA MET A 9 49.29 -6.27 -4.52
C MET A 9 49.89 -7.67 -4.71
N ILE A 10 49.14 -8.76 -4.49
CA ILE A 10 49.62 -10.14 -4.73
C ILE A 10 49.73 -10.46 -6.24
N GLY A 11 48.87 -9.86 -7.08
CA GLY A 11 48.88 -10.07 -8.53
C GLY A 11 49.90 -9.21 -9.29
N TYR A 12 50.05 -7.94 -8.90
CA TYR A 12 50.93 -6.97 -9.57
C TYR A 12 52.30 -6.78 -8.88
N GLY A 13 52.49 -7.27 -7.65
CA GLY A 13 53.67 -6.98 -6.83
C GLY A 13 55.00 -7.41 -7.46
N ASP A 14 55.01 -8.50 -8.22
CA ASP A 14 56.26 -9.08 -8.75
C ASP A 14 56.57 -8.67 -10.21
N ARG A 15 55.66 -7.99 -10.94
CA ARG A 15 55.77 -7.63 -12.38
C ARG A 15 56.17 -8.76 -13.36
N THR A 16 56.19 -10.01 -12.91
CA THR A 16 56.67 -11.18 -13.67
C THR A 16 55.56 -11.97 -14.36
N ARG A 17 54.31 -11.80 -13.91
CA ARG A 17 53.16 -12.60 -14.38
C ARG A 17 52.24 -11.77 -15.24
N THR A 18 51.73 -12.37 -16.31
CA THR A 18 50.74 -11.73 -17.18
C THR A 18 49.38 -11.66 -16.48
N GLN A 19 48.54 -10.69 -16.87
CA GLN A 19 47.21 -10.50 -16.28
C GLN A 19 46.36 -11.78 -16.32
N THR A 20 46.47 -12.56 -17.40
CA THR A 20 45.78 -13.83 -17.62
C THR A 20 46.19 -14.91 -16.62
N GLU A 21 47.49 -15.02 -16.32
CA GLU A 21 48.02 -15.98 -15.35
C GLU A 21 47.62 -15.62 -13.91
N VAL A 22 47.63 -14.33 -13.58
CA VAL A 22 47.16 -13.83 -12.28
C VAL A 22 45.69 -14.17 -12.09
N VAL A 23 44.85 -13.96 -13.11
CA VAL A 23 43.42 -14.31 -13.07
C VAL A 23 43.20 -15.81 -12.89
N ARG A 24 43.98 -16.65 -13.57
CA ARG A 24 43.89 -18.12 -13.44
C ARG A 24 44.27 -18.60 -12.04
N LEU A 25 45.40 -18.14 -11.51
CA LEU A 25 45.85 -18.45 -10.14
C LEU A 25 44.84 -17.99 -9.10
N PHE A 26 44.17 -16.86 -9.36
CA PHE A 26 43.14 -16.32 -8.50
C PHE A 26 41.86 -17.16 -8.50
N GLN A 27 41.45 -17.64 -9.68
CA GLN A 27 40.31 -18.53 -9.86
C GLN A 27 40.51 -19.87 -9.16
N GLU A 28 41.74 -20.40 -9.14
CA GLU A 28 42.10 -21.66 -8.46
C GLU A 28 42.22 -21.50 -6.94
N LYS A 29 42.84 -20.41 -6.44
CA LYS A 29 43.17 -20.29 -5.00
C LYS A 29 42.15 -19.57 -4.13
N ILE A 30 41.32 -18.66 -4.66
CA ILE A 30 40.50 -17.78 -3.82
C ILE A 30 39.01 -18.03 -4.01
N SER A 31 38.39 -18.54 -2.93
CA SER A 31 36.94 -18.68 -2.75
C SER A 31 36.24 -17.32 -2.67
N GLY A 32 36.20 -16.58 -3.79
CA GLY A 32 35.70 -15.21 -3.79
C GLY A 32 35.74 -14.47 -5.12
N PHE A 33 36.33 -15.03 -6.19
CA PHE A 33 36.41 -14.36 -7.50
C PHE A 33 35.03 -13.96 -8.05
N ARG A 34 34.01 -14.82 -7.88
CA ARG A 34 32.62 -14.49 -8.23
C ARG A 34 32.07 -13.26 -7.48
N ARG A 35 32.54 -12.99 -6.25
CA ARG A 35 32.14 -11.80 -5.48
C ARG A 35 32.84 -10.54 -5.98
N TYR A 36 34.10 -10.66 -6.40
CA TYR A 36 34.85 -9.56 -7.02
C TYR A 36 34.22 -9.13 -8.35
N LEU A 37 33.86 -10.07 -9.22
CA LEU A 37 33.15 -9.77 -10.47
C LEU A 37 31.82 -9.04 -10.21
N LYS A 38 31.02 -9.53 -9.26
CA LYS A 38 29.77 -8.86 -8.84
C LYS A 38 30.00 -7.43 -8.35
N PHE A 39 31.07 -7.18 -7.60
CA PHE A 39 31.44 -5.84 -7.15
C PHE A 39 31.87 -4.95 -8.32
N ARG A 40 32.67 -5.46 -9.25
CA ARG A 40 33.15 -4.69 -10.41
C ARG A 40 32.00 -4.27 -11.34
N GLU A 41 31.00 -5.13 -11.52
CA GLU A 41 29.82 -4.82 -12.34
C GLU A 41 28.84 -3.88 -11.63
N ARG A 42 28.54 -4.10 -10.35
CA ARG A 42 27.41 -3.47 -9.65
C ARG A 42 27.80 -2.46 -8.57
N GLY A 43 29.09 -2.32 -8.27
CA GLY A 43 29.62 -1.52 -7.15
C GLY A 43 29.35 -2.13 -5.76
N HIS A 44 28.71 -3.30 -5.66
CA HIS A 44 28.44 -3.97 -4.38
C HIS A 44 28.33 -5.49 -4.51
N VAL A 45 28.58 -6.21 -3.40
CA VAL A 45 28.51 -7.69 -3.35
C VAL A 45 27.17 -8.20 -2.80
N ARG A 46 26.25 -7.29 -2.44
CA ARG A 46 24.94 -7.68 -1.86
C ARG A 46 24.18 -8.58 -2.83
N GLN A 47 23.63 -9.67 -2.30
CA GLN A 47 22.70 -10.50 -3.07
C GLN A 47 21.38 -9.75 -3.20
N LEU A 48 20.84 -9.67 -4.42
CA LEU A 48 19.48 -9.18 -4.61
C LEU A 48 18.52 -10.17 -3.95
N LYS A 49 17.60 -9.66 -3.14
CA LYS A 49 16.49 -10.49 -2.65
C LYS A 49 15.72 -10.96 -3.87
N LYS A 50 15.71 -12.26 -4.12
CA LYS A 50 14.79 -12.87 -5.08
C LYS A 50 13.45 -12.99 -4.37
N ASN A 51 12.49 -12.16 -4.74
CA ASN A 51 11.12 -12.38 -4.32
C ASN A 51 10.62 -13.63 -5.04
N PRO A 52 9.95 -14.56 -4.35
CA PRO A 52 9.29 -15.68 -5.02
C PRO A 52 8.32 -15.11 -6.07
N PRO A 53 8.14 -15.81 -7.20
CA PRO A 53 7.16 -15.39 -8.20
C PRO A 53 5.78 -15.30 -7.55
N ASN A 54 5.01 -14.27 -7.91
CA ASN A 54 3.61 -14.21 -7.55
C ASN A 54 2.92 -15.44 -8.15
N LYS A 55 2.19 -16.21 -7.34
CA LYS A 55 1.46 -17.39 -7.82
C LYS A 55 0.23 -17.04 -8.66
N LEU A 56 -0.25 -15.80 -8.60
CA LEU A 56 -1.40 -15.33 -9.36
C LEU A 56 -0.98 -14.92 -10.78
N SER A 57 -1.76 -15.33 -11.79
CA SER A 57 -1.68 -14.76 -13.13
C SER A 57 -2.12 -13.30 -13.12
N ASP A 58 -1.59 -12.49 -14.05
CA ASP A 58 -2.00 -11.09 -14.18
C ASP A 58 -3.47 -10.97 -14.60
N ASP A 59 -3.99 -11.92 -15.40
CA ASP A 59 -5.41 -11.98 -15.77
C ASP A 59 -6.31 -12.14 -14.53
N GLN A 60 -5.95 -13.05 -13.62
CA GLN A 60 -6.71 -13.29 -12.39
C GLN A 60 -6.70 -12.08 -11.45
N LYS A 61 -5.65 -11.26 -11.50
CA LYS A 61 -5.60 -10.01 -10.72
C LYS A 61 -6.52 -8.96 -11.32
N LEU A 62 -6.61 -8.91 -12.65
CA LEU A 62 -7.42 -7.95 -13.37
C LEU A 62 -8.92 -8.18 -13.08
N ASP A 63 -9.34 -9.43 -12.88
CA ASP A 63 -10.73 -9.79 -12.60
C ASP A 63 -11.21 -9.41 -11.18
N VAL A 64 -10.29 -9.17 -10.22
CA VAL A 64 -10.65 -8.85 -8.83
C VAL A 64 -11.37 -7.51 -8.71
N MET A 65 -10.91 -6.49 -9.42
CA MET A 65 -11.44 -5.12 -9.29
C MET A 65 -12.84 -4.98 -9.90
N PRO A 66 -13.11 -5.43 -11.15
CA PRO A 66 -14.44 -5.38 -11.74
C PRO A 66 -15.49 -6.10 -10.89
N MET A 67 -15.17 -7.25 -10.32
CA MET A 67 -16.12 -8.00 -9.49
C MET A 67 -16.53 -7.23 -8.22
N LEU A 68 -15.60 -6.46 -7.63
CA LEU A 68 -15.89 -5.61 -6.48
C LEU A 68 -16.60 -4.32 -6.86
N GLU A 69 -16.33 -3.77 -8.05
CA GLU A 69 -17.06 -2.61 -8.57
C GLU A 69 -18.52 -2.96 -8.88
N GLU A 70 -18.77 -4.12 -9.49
CA GLU A 70 -20.13 -4.62 -9.73
C GLU A 70 -20.87 -4.94 -8.43
N ASN A 71 -20.17 -5.47 -7.43
CA ASN A 71 -20.77 -5.87 -6.15
C ASN A 71 -19.94 -5.41 -4.94
N PRO A 72 -20.03 -4.13 -4.53
CA PRO A 72 -19.22 -3.56 -3.45
C PRO A 72 -19.43 -4.20 -2.07
N HIS A 73 -20.56 -4.88 -1.88
CA HIS A 73 -20.90 -5.55 -0.62
C HIS A 73 -20.35 -6.97 -0.50
N THR A 74 -19.66 -7.48 -1.52
CA THR A 74 -19.07 -8.82 -1.46
C THR A 74 -17.88 -8.85 -0.50
N SER A 75 -17.83 -9.89 0.34
CA SER A 75 -16.70 -10.05 1.24
C SER A 75 -15.46 -10.51 0.49
N SER A 76 -14.27 -10.14 0.98
CA SER A 76 -12.99 -10.62 0.42
C SER A 76 -12.91 -12.15 0.31
N ARG A 77 -13.59 -12.90 1.20
CA ARG A 77 -13.67 -14.36 1.15
C ARG A 77 -14.53 -14.85 0.00
N GLN A 78 -15.66 -14.21 -0.26
CA GLN A 78 -16.53 -14.54 -1.38
C GLN A 78 -15.85 -14.22 -2.71
N THR A 79 -15.22 -13.06 -2.84
CA THR A 79 -14.44 -12.69 -4.03
C THR A 79 -13.33 -13.70 -4.31
N ALA A 80 -12.59 -14.11 -3.27
CA ALA A 80 -11.55 -15.12 -3.40
C ALA A 80 -12.11 -16.49 -3.86
N SER A 81 -13.25 -16.89 -3.30
CA SER A 81 -13.92 -18.15 -3.68
C SER A 81 -14.45 -18.10 -5.11
N ALA A 82 -15.00 -16.97 -5.56
CA ALA A 82 -15.53 -16.81 -6.91
C ALA A 82 -14.44 -16.88 -7.98
N LEU A 83 -13.29 -16.24 -7.72
CA LEU A 83 -12.14 -16.20 -8.63
C LEU A 83 -11.19 -17.40 -8.48
N ASN A 84 -11.52 -18.37 -7.62
CA ASN A 84 -10.68 -19.52 -7.30
C ASN A 84 -9.24 -19.15 -6.88
N ILE A 85 -9.09 -18.05 -6.14
CA ILE A 85 -7.81 -17.57 -5.60
C ILE A 85 -7.76 -17.76 -4.10
N SER A 86 -6.54 -17.82 -3.53
CA SER A 86 -6.41 -17.85 -2.08
C SER A 86 -6.84 -16.52 -1.45
N HIS A 87 -7.42 -16.56 -0.25
CA HIS A 87 -7.86 -15.34 0.43
C HIS A 87 -6.70 -14.35 0.70
N SER A 88 -5.50 -14.85 1.02
CA SER A 88 -4.31 -14.00 1.22
C SER A 88 -3.83 -13.36 -0.08
N SER A 89 -3.92 -14.08 -1.19
CA SER A 89 -3.69 -13.55 -2.54
C SER A 89 -4.67 -12.43 -2.88
N ASN A 90 -5.97 -12.63 -2.60
CA ASN A 90 -6.99 -11.60 -2.82
C ASN A 90 -6.69 -10.33 -2.00
N LEU A 91 -6.47 -10.46 -0.69
CA LEU A 91 -6.13 -9.33 0.18
C LEU A 91 -4.89 -8.57 -0.29
N ARG A 92 -3.90 -9.27 -0.84
CA ARG A 92 -2.71 -8.65 -1.41
C ARG A 92 -3.05 -7.81 -2.65
N VAL A 93 -3.88 -8.34 -3.56
CA VAL A 93 -4.35 -7.58 -4.74
C VAL A 93 -5.13 -6.35 -4.29
N LEU A 94 -6.01 -6.47 -3.29
CA LEU A 94 -6.75 -5.32 -2.73
C LEU A 94 -5.82 -4.27 -2.13
N THR A 95 -4.78 -4.70 -1.39
CA THR A 95 -3.80 -3.78 -0.81
C THR A 95 -2.93 -3.11 -1.87
N GLU A 96 -2.52 -3.85 -2.91
CA GLU A 96 -1.77 -3.33 -4.07
C GLU A 96 -2.59 -2.25 -4.82
N ASN A 97 -3.92 -2.40 -4.87
CA ASN A 97 -4.85 -1.44 -5.47
C ASN A 97 -5.40 -0.38 -4.50
N GLN A 98 -4.85 -0.26 -3.28
CA GLN A 98 -5.26 0.73 -2.27
C GLN A 98 -6.74 0.63 -1.86
N MET A 99 -7.33 -0.57 -1.96
CA MET A 99 -8.69 -0.82 -1.53
C MET A 99 -8.76 -0.93 0.00
N HIS A 100 -9.71 -0.21 0.59
CA HIS A 100 -9.96 -0.23 2.02
C HIS A 100 -11.34 -0.84 2.32
N PRO A 101 -11.46 -1.69 3.36
CA PRO A 101 -12.76 -2.15 3.81
C PRO A 101 -13.66 -0.97 4.14
N TYR A 102 -14.91 -1.01 3.67
CA TYR A 102 -15.89 0.00 4.03
C TYR A 102 -16.19 -0.06 5.53
N LYS A 103 -16.08 1.09 6.21
CA LYS A 103 -16.49 1.22 7.60
C LYS A 103 -17.96 1.66 7.63
N LEU A 104 -18.84 0.77 8.10
CA LEU A 104 -20.24 1.10 8.31
C LEU A 104 -20.34 2.30 9.27
N VAL A 105 -20.97 3.38 8.80
CA VAL A 105 -21.28 4.55 9.61
C VAL A 105 -22.79 4.52 9.87
N PRO A 106 -23.23 4.38 11.14
CA PRO A 106 -24.65 4.48 11.45
C PRO A 106 -25.11 5.92 11.19
N THR A 107 -26.02 6.08 10.25
CA THR A 107 -26.68 7.35 9.94
C THR A 107 -28.10 7.34 10.48
N ASN A 108 -28.66 8.53 10.73
CA ASN A 108 -30.09 8.63 11.01
C ASN A 108 -30.88 8.19 9.76
N GLU A 109 -31.99 7.48 9.99
CA GLU A 109 -32.93 7.14 8.93
C GLU A 109 -33.57 8.42 8.41
N LEU A 110 -33.65 8.56 7.08
CA LEU A 110 -34.28 9.70 6.41
C LEU A 110 -35.64 9.25 5.88
N ALA A 111 -36.68 10.07 6.10
CA ALA A 111 -37.96 9.91 5.44
C ALA A 111 -37.87 10.36 3.97
N GLU A 112 -38.81 9.92 3.12
CA GLU A 112 -38.86 10.32 1.70
C GLU A 112 -38.91 11.85 1.52
N ASP A 113 -39.67 12.55 2.37
CA ASP A 113 -39.78 14.02 2.35
C ASP A 113 -38.49 14.75 2.80
N ASP A 114 -37.61 14.09 3.56
CA ASP A 114 -36.43 14.76 4.13
C ASP A 114 -35.41 15.15 3.06
N PHE A 115 -35.36 14.41 1.96
CA PHE A 115 -34.44 14.72 0.86
C PHE A 115 -34.73 16.09 0.24
N ASP A 116 -36.00 16.33 -0.11
CA ASP A 116 -36.42 17.61 -0.71
C ASP A 116 -36.27 18.76 0.27
N ARG A 117 -36.66 18.56 1.54
CA ARG A 117 -36.53 19.60 2.58
C ARG A 117 -35.08 20.00 2.82
N ARG A 118 -34.15 19.04 2.82
CA ARG A 118 -32.72 19.32 3.00
C ARG A 118 -32.13 20.05 1.81
N ILE A 119 -32.50 19.68 0.58
CA ILE A 119 -32.06 20.39 -0.62
C ILE A 119 -32.57 21.83 -0.60
N LEU A 120 -33.86 22.02 -0.35
CA LEU A 120 -34.47 23.35 -0.28
C LEU A 120 -33.80 24.22 0.78
N PHE A 121 -33.55 23.67 1.97
CA PHE A 121 -32.82 24.39 3.03
C PHE A 121 -31.42 24.82 2.57
N CYS A 122 -30.66 23.91 1.94
CA CYS A 122 -29.33 24.22 1.41
C CYS A 122 -29.39 25.33 0.34
N GLU A 123 -30.32 25.25 -0.61
CA GLU A 123 -30.50 26.25 -1.66
C GLU A 123 -30.84 27.63 -1.08
N GLN A 124 -31.76 27.68 -0.12
CA GLN A 124 -32.14 28.91 0.57
C GLN A 124 -30.96 29.52 1.34
N MET A 125 -30.23 28.69 2.09
CA MET A 125 -29.04 29.16 2.81
C MET A 125 -27.97 29.71 1.87
N MET A 126 -27.71 29.04 0.74
CA MET A 126 -26.76 29.51 -0.27
C MET A 126 -27.20 30.86 -0.86
N GLN A 127 -28.46 31.01 -1.25
CA GLN A 127 -28.98 32.28 -1.75
C GLN A 127 -28.87 33.40 -0.70
N MET A 128 -29.21 33.12 0.56
CA MET A 128 -29.10 34.11 1.63
C MET A 128 -27.65 34.57 1.85
N ILE A 129 -26.68 33.67 1.69
CA ILE A 129 -25.24 33.99 1.77
C ILE A 129 -24.82 34.82 0.55
N ASP A 130 -25.20 34.43 -0.67
CA ASP A 130 -24.83 35.12 -1.91
C ASP A 130 -25.43 36.53 -1.99
N ASP A 131 -26.68 36.70 -1.56
CA ASP A 131 -27.37 37.99 -1.46
C ASP A 131 -26.88 38.83 -0.26
N ASN A 132 -25.91 38.31 0.50
CA ASN A 132 -25.30 38.93 1.68
C ASN A 132 -26.32 39.27 2.79
N THR A 133 -27.45 38.56 2.80
CA THR A 133 -28.51 38.68 3.81
C THR A 133 -28.18 37.90 5.08
N LEU A 134 -27.43 36.80 4.94
CA LEU A 134 -26.92 35.98 6.04
C LEU A 134 -25.39 36.02 6.05
N GLN A 135 -24.82 36.70 7.04
CA GLN A 135 -23.39 36.69 7.28
C GLN A 135 -23.03 35.51 8.18
N ILE A 136 -22.28 34.54 7.65
CA ILE A 136 -21.86 33.32 8.38
C ILE A 136 -21.10 33.68 9.67
N GLU A 137 -20.35 34.79 9.65
CA GLU A 137 -19.59 35.30 10.81
C GLU A 137 -20.47 35.64 12.02
N ASN A 138 -21.77 35.92 11.78
CA ASN A 138 -22.73 36.26 12.82
C ASN A 138 -23.58 35.05 13.26
N VAL A 139 -23.33 33.87 12.71
CA VAL A 139 -24.08 32.64 13.03
C VAL A 139 -23.39 31.92 14.20
N LEU A 140 -24.10 31.77 15.30
CA LEU A 140 -23.70 30.92 16.42
C LEU A 140 -24.50 29.62 16.40
N ILE A 141 -23.81 28.49 16.33
CA ILE A 141 -24.42 27.15 16.40
C ILE A 141 -24.07 26.51 17.74
N SER A 142 -25.08 26.00 18.42
CA SER A 142 -24.94 25.22 19.66
C SER A 142 -25.72 23.92 19.55
N ASP A 143 -25.23 22.87 20.20
CA ASP A 143 -25.91 21.57 20.31
C ASP A 143 -25.76 21.05 21.75
N GLU A 144 -26.70 20.19 22.18
CA GLU A 144 -26.68 19.58 23.50
C GLU A 144 -26.13 18.15 23.40
N SER A 145 -25.08 17.87 24.18
CA SER A 145 -24.52 16.52 24.29
C SER A 145 -24.83 15.91 25.64
N THR A 146 -25.37 14.69 25.64
CA THR A 146 -25.66 13.94 26.86
C THR A 146 -24.45 13.12 27.30
N PHE A 147 -23.86 13.47 28.43
CA PHE A 147 -22.80 12.68 29.08
C PHE A 147 -23.39 11.79 30.16
N THR A 148 -23.09 10.49 30.10
CA THR A 148 -23.58 9.51 31.09
C THR A 148 -22.41 8.98 31.92
N LEU A 149 -22.61 8.82 33.23
CA LEU A 149 -21.60 8.29 34.15
C LEU A 149 -21.40 6.77 34.03
N HIS A 150 -22.30 6.07 33.34
CA HIS A 150 -22.32 4.60 33.25
C HIS A 150 -21.50 4.02 32.08
N GLY A 151 -20.69 4.84 31.40
CA GLY A 151 -19.74 4.36 30.39
C GLY A 151 -20.43 3.66 29.22
N HIS A 152 -21.34 4.35 28.52
CA HIS A 152 -21.82 3.84 27.24
C HIS A 152 -20.65 3.56 26.30
N VAL A 153 -20.69 2.40 25.63
CA VAL A 153 -19.66 1.98 24.68
C VAL A 153 -19.57 3.02 23.57
N ASN A 154 -18.39 3.63 23.41
CA ASN A 154 -18.12 4.50 22.27
C ASN A 154 -18.40 3.71 20.98
N ARG A 155 -19.39 4.14 20.19
CA ARG A 155 -19.77 3.49 18.93
C ARG A 155 -18.61 3.40 17.93
N GLN A 156 -17.58 4.25 18.03
CA GLN A 156 -16.36 4.11 17.25
C GLN A 156 -15.57 2.82 17.54
N ASN A 157 -15.77 2.22 18.72
CA ASN A 157 -15.18 0.94 19.11
C ASN A 157 -16.03 -0.27 18.71
N CYS A 158 -17.27 -0.07 18.24
CA CYS A 158 -18.09 -1.14 17.67
C CYS A 158 -17.60 -1.44 16.24
N ARG A 159 -16.58 -2.30 16.13
CA ARG A 159 -16.14 -2.89 14.87
C ARG A 159 -16.70 -4.32 14.79
N TYR A 160 -17.46 -4.61 13.74
CA TYR A 160 -17.82 -5.99 13.36
C TYR A 160 -16.71 -6.61 12.52
#